data_AF-A0A5K0XKB0-F1
#
_entry.id   AF-A0A5K0XKB0-F1
#
_cell.length_a   1.000
_cell.length_b   1.000
_cell.length_c   1.000
_cell.angle_alpha   90.00
_cell.angle_beta   90.00
_cell.angle_gamma   90.00
#
_symmetry.space_group_name_H-M   'P 1'
#
loop_
_entity.id
_entity.type
_entity.pdbx_description
1 polymer ?
#
loop_
_entity_poly.entity_id
_entity_poly.type
_entity_poly.pdbx_seq_one_letter_code
_entity_poly.pdbx_strand_id
1 'polypeptide(L)'
;WNLTASAARPNPQGSYHYGLVNTTRTIELANSAAVINGKQRYAINSVSFIPADTPLKVADFYNIQGVFSLGSISDYPHGGGAYLQTSVMEADFRAYVEIIFQNYENTVQSWHIDGYSFFVVG
;
A
#
# COMPACT_ATOMS: atom_id res chain seq x y z
N TRP A 1 49.42 -21.06 -4.61
CA TRP A 1 48.44 -20.01 -4.26
C TRP A 1 47.38 -20.65 -3.37
N ASN A 2 47.10 -20.08 -2.19
CA ASN A 2 46.17 -20.60 -1.20
C ASN A 2 44.87 -19.76 -1.26
N LEU A 3 43.73 -20.39 -1.52
CA LEU A 3 42.41 -19.77 -1.71
C LEU A 3 41.55 -19.87 -0.43
N THR A 4 41.99 -19.24 0.65
CA THR A 4 41.15 -19.07 1.84
C THR A 4 40.35 -17.77 1.74
N ALA A 5 39.17 -17.84 1.12
CA ALA A 5 38.17 -16.78 1.20
C ALA A 5 37.37 -16.95 2.49
N SER A 6 37.76 -16.21 3.53
CA SER A 6 36.97 -16.06 4.74
C SER A 6 35.83 -15.06 4.55
N ALA A 7 34.71 -15.36 5.21
CA ALA A 7 33.59 -14.50 5.59
C ALA A 7 32.57 -14.14 4.50
N ALA A 8 31.56 -15.02 4.37
CA ALA A 8 30.23 -14.63 3.93
C ALA A 8 29.75 -13.39 4.71
N ARG A 9 29.29 -12.36 3.99
CA ARG A 9 28.61 -11.21 4.59
C ARG A 9 27.23 -11.64 5.12
N PRO A 10 26.77 -11.18 6.29
CA PRO A 10 25.44 -11.50 6.84
C PRO A 10 24.25 -10.89 6.07
N ASN A 11 24.46 -10.35 4.86
CA ASN A 11 23.39 -9.78 4.07
C ASN A 11 23.05 -10.72 2.91
N PRO A 12 21.79 -11.11 2.75
CA PRO A 12 21.33 -11.93 1.62
C PRO A 12 21.85 -11.40 0.26
N GLN A 13 22.71 -12.16 -0.43
CA GLN A 13 23.15 -11.90 -1.80
C GLN A 13 22.72 -13.07 -2.68
N GLY A 14 21.68 -12.88 -3.50
CA GLY A 14 21.18 -13.89 -4.44
C GLY A 14 19.69 -13.77 -4.73
N SER A 15 19.21 -14.56 -5.70
CA SER A 15 17.79 -14.75 -6.00
C SER A 15 17.17 -15.64 -4.91
N TYR A 16 16.26 -15.08 -4.11
CA TYR A 16 15.52 -15.87 -3.11
C TYR A 16 14.23 -16.41 -3.73
N HIS A 17 13.88 -17.66 -3.41
CA HIS A 17 12.55 -18.18 -3.73
C HIS A 17 11.51 -17.36 -2.96
N TYR A 18 10.49 -16.89 -3.68
CA TYR A 18 9.32 -16.27 -3.08
C TYR A 18 8.75 -17.21 -1.99
N GLY A 19 8.55 -16.71 -0.77
CA GLY A 19 8.10 -17.50 0.40
C GLY A 19 9.16 -17.82 1.46
N LEU A 20 10.44 -17.52 1.24
CA LEU A 20 11.50 -17.66 2.27
C LEU A 20 11.75 -16.37 3.08
N VAL A 21 11.17 -15.25 2.65
CA VAL A 21 11.19 -13.98 3.38
C VAL A 21 9.87 -13.84 4.11
N ASN A 22 9.90 -13.65 5.42
CA ASN A 22 8.69 -13.45 6.20
C ASN A 22 8.02 -12.14 5.81
N THR A 23 6.73 -12.21 5.46
CA THR A 23 5.87 -11.04 5.28
C THR A 23 5.85 -10.23 6.57
N THR A 24 6.24 -8.95 6.48
CA THR A 24 6.26 -8.05 7.65
C THR A 24 4.89 -7.40 7.86
N ARG A 25 4.09 -7.28 6.79
CA ARG A 25 2.75 -6.69 6.82
C ARG A 25 1.92 -7.20 5.65
N THR A 26 0.68 -7.57 5.92
CA THR A 26 -0.32 -7.89 4.89
C THR A 26 -1.34 -6.77 4.84
N ILE A 27 -1.65 -6.31 3.63
CA ILE A 27 -2.64 -5.26 3.36
C ILE A 27 -3.68 -5.85 2.44
N GLU A 28 -4.94 -5.73 2.80
CA GLU A 28 -6.09 -6.18 2.03
C GLU A 28 -6.89 -4.96 1.56
N LEU A 29 -6.91 -4.72 0.26
CA LEU A 29 -7.57 -3.58 -0.37
C LEU A 29 -8.86 -4.04 -1.03
N ALA A 30 -9.99 -3.82 -0.35
CA ALA A 30 -11.30 -4.09 -0.89
C ALA A 30 -11.87 -2.88 -1.62
N ASN A 31 -12.20 -3.06 -2.90
CA ASN A 31 -12.87 -2.02 -3.67
C ASN A 31 -14.39 -2.05 -3.46
N SER A 32 -15.00 -0.87 -3.53
CA SER A 32 -16.46 -0.70 -3.42
C SER A 32 -16.94 0.51 -4.23
N ALA A 33 -18.12 0.38 -4.81
CA ALA A 33 -18.89 1.47 -5.37
C ALA A 33 -19.82 2.06 -4.31
N ALA A 34 -19.85 3.39 -4.18
CA ALA A 34 -20.71 4.08 -3.22
C ALA A 34 -21.25 5.39 -3.76
N VAL A 35 -22.41 5.81 -3.26
CA VAL A 35 -22.96 7.14 -3.53
C VAL A 35 -22.69 8.03 -2.33
N ILE A 36 -21.85 9.05 -2.51
CA ILE A 36 -21.50 10.02 -1.46
C ILE A 36 -21.89 11.41 -1.96
N ASN A 37 -22.70 12.14 -1.17
CA ASN A 37 -23.23 13.46 -1.52
C ASN A 37 -23.93 13.48 -2.89
N GLY A 38 -24.71 12.44 -3.19
CA GLY A 38 -25.45 12.31 -4.45
C GLY A 38 -24.60 11.99 -5.70
N LYS A 39 -23.29 11.75 -5.55
CA LYS A 39 -22.39 11.41 -6.65
C LYS A 39 -21.88 9.97 -6.52
N GLN A 40 -21.89 9.22 -7.63
CA GLN A 40 -21.23 7.92 -7.73
C GLN A 40 -19.72 8.08 -7.54
N ARG A 41 -19.15 7.29 -6.64
CA ARG A 41 -17.73 7.26 -6.30
C ARG A 41 -17.27 5.82 -6.09
N TYR A 42 -15.96 5.66 -6.08
CA TYR A 42 -15.29 4.41 -5.74
C TYR A 42 -14.42 4.63 -4.51
N ALA A 43 -14.34 3.59 -3.69
CA ALA A 43 -13.61 3.61 -2.43
C ALA A 43 -12.82 2.32 -2.25
N ILE A 44 -11.68 2.44 -1.57
CA ILE A 44 -10.85 1.33 -1.12
C ILE A 44 -10.89 1.32 0.41
N ASN A 45 -11.23 0.17 1.01
CA ASN A 45 -11.40 0.04 2.47
C ASN A 45 -12.23 1.19 3.07
N SER A 46 -13.40 1.47 2.46
CA SER A 46 -14.32 2.55 2.82
C SER A 46 -13.82 3.99 2.58
N VAL A 47 -12.61 4.20 2.07
CA VAL A 47 -12.10 5.55 1.74
C VAL A 47 -12.21 5.85 0.27
N SER A 48 -12.97 6.89 -0.08
CA SER A 48 -12.96 7.50 -1.41
C SER A 48 -11.99 8.68 -1.42
N PHE A 49 -10.84 8.49 -2.07
CA PHE A 49 -9.75 9.46 -2.03
C PHE A 49 -10.14 10.82 -2.61
N ILE A 50 -9.76 11.89 -1.90
CA ILE A 50 -9.78 13.26 -2.42
C ILE A 50 -8.37 13.84 -2.37
N PRO A 51 -7.89 14.49 -3.45
CA PRO A 51 -6.59 15.14 -3.44
C PRO A 51 -6.62 16.33 -2.46
N ALA A 52 -5.54 16.49 -1.70
CA ALA A 52 -5.34 17.69 -0.91
C ALA A 52 -4.85 18.85 -1.79
N ASP A 53 -5.08 20.08 -1.34
CA ASP A 53 -4.63 21.30 -2.05
C ASP A 53 -3.10 21.39 -2.12
N THR A 54 -2.40 20.82 -1.14
CA THR A 54 -0.93 20.73 -1.10
C THR A 54 -0.48 19.30 -1.45
N PRO A 55 0.47 19.12 -2.39
CA PRO A 55 1.00 17.79 -2.72
C PRO A 55 1.59 17.08 -1.49
N LEU A 56 1.23 15.80 -1.30
CA LEU A 56 1.56 15.05 -0.06
C LEU A 56 3.06 15.01 0.25
N LYS A 57 3.92 14.79 -0.75
CA LYS A 57 5.37 14.78 -0.56
C LYS A 57 5.92 16.15 -0.15
N VAL A 58 5.31 17.24 -0.60
CA VAL A 58 5.70 18.61 -0.23
C VAL A 58 5.26 18.90 1.21
N ALA A 59 4.03 18.51 1.55
CA ALA A 59 3.51 18.65 2.90
C ALA A 59 4.34 17.86 3.92
N ASP A 60 4.73 16.63 3.58
CA ASP A 60 5.61 15.79 4.41
C ASP A 60 7.01 16.42 4.57
N PHE A 61 7.65 16.83 3.45
CA PHE A 61 9.00 17.40 3.47
C PHE A 61 9.12 18.67 4.33
N TYR A 62 8.11 19.55 4.29
CA TYR A 62 8.08 20.79 5.09
C TYR A 62 7.32 20.64 6.42
N ASN A 63 6.86 19.44 6.77
CA ASN A 63 6.09 19.15 7.98
C ASN A 63 4.82 20.02 8.15
N ILE A 64 4.11 20.26 7.05
CA ILE A 64 2.88 21.07 7.03
C ILE A 64 1.73 20.27 7.63
N GLN A 65 1.21 20.73 8.76
CA GLN A 65 0.14 20.07 9.49
C GLN A 65 -1.23 20.22 8.80
N GLY A 66 -2.11 19.25 9.01
CA GLY A 66 -3.51 19.31 8.55
C GLY A 66 -3.76 18.99 7.08
N VAL A 67 -2.71 18.66 6.30
CA VAL A 67 -2.85 18.27 4.88
C VAL A 67 -3.31 16.82 4.73
N PHE A 68 -2.74 15.92 5.54
CA PHE A 68 -3.09 14.50 5.58
C PHE A 68 -2.80 13.94 6.98
N SER A 69 -3.32 12.74 7.24
CA SER A 69 -2.98 11.95 8.43
C SER A 69 -2.37 10.63 8.00
N LEU A 70 -1.24 10.24 8.58
CA LEU A 70 -0.71 8.88 8.44
C LEU A 70 -1.69 7.88 9.07
N GLY A 71 -1.75 6.67 8.52
CA GLY A 71 -2.65 5.61 8.98
C GLY A 71 -4.15 5.92 8.79
N SER A 72 -4.49 6.84 7.89
CA SER A 72 -5.88 7.27 7.65
C SER A 72 -6.73 6.29 6.84
N ILE A 73 -6.12 5.20 6.38
CA ILE A 73 -6.79 4.08 5.73
C ILE A 73 -6.33 2.80 6.41
N SER A 74 -7.28 1.93 6.71
CA SER A 74 -7.02 0.65 7.38
C SER A 74 -6.33 -0.33 6.42
N ASP A 75 -5.48 -1.18 6.99
CA ASP A 75 -4.85 -2.30 6.27
C ASP A 75 -5.86 -3.34 5.80
N TYR A 76 -7.00 -3.44 6.48
CA TYR A 76 -8.06 -4.40 6.19
C TYR A 76 -9.41 -3.70 6.04
N PRO A 77 -10.31 -4.22 5.18
CA PRO A 77 -11.67 -3.71 5.11
C PRO A 77 -12.41 -3.94 6.43
N HIS A 78 -13.09 -2.91 6.92
CA HIS A 78 -13.85 -2.98 8.17
C HIS A 78 -15.38 -2.94 7.94
N GLY A 79 -15.84 -3.13 6.70
CA GLY A 79 -17.26 -3.17 6.33
C GLY A 79 -18.03 -1.86 6.55
N GLY A 80 -17.33 -0.74 6.75
CA GLY A 80 -17.96 0.56 6.98
C GLY A 80 -18.49 1.20 5.69
N GLY A 81 -19.44 2.13 5.84
CA GLY A 81 -19.88 2.96 4.73
C GLY A 81 -18.75 3.84 4.18
N ALA A 82 -18.75 4.10 2.87
CA ALA A 82 -17.68 4.86 2.25
C ALA A 82 -17.73 6.36 2.60
N TYR A 83 -16.58 6.98 2.80
CA TYR A 83 -16.42 8.40 3.13
C TYR A 83 -15.28 9.06 2.35
N LEU A 84 -15.27 10.39 2.31
CA LEU A 84 -14.22 11.16 1.61
C LEU A 84 -13.08 11.49 2.56
N GLN A 85 -11.85 11.21 2.14
CA GLN A 85 -10.66 11.61 2.88
C GLN A 85 -9.43 11.65 1.98
N THR A 86 -8.47 12.51 2.30
CA THR A 86 -7.10 12.40 1.79
C THR A 86 -6.38 11.32 2.58
N SER A 87 -6.56 10.07 2.18
CA SER A 87 -5.94 8.93 2.86
C SER A 87 -4.47 8.75 2.50
N VAL A 88 -3.69 8.36 3.50
CA VAL A 88 -2.29 7.98 3.40
C VAL A 88 -2.09 6.74 4.26
N MET A 89 -1.60 5.68 3.63
CA MET A 89 -1.12 4.48 4.30
C MET A 89 0.37 4.65 4.55
N GLU A 90 0.80 4.59 5.81
CA GLU A 90 2.22 4.58 6.15
C GLU A 90 2.88 3.26 5.72
N ALA A 91 4.19 3.26 5.54
CA ALA A 91 4.95 2.04 5.27
C ALA A 91 6.33 2.14 5.93
N ASP A 92 6.76 1.06 6.56
CA ASP A 92 8.10 0.99 7.13
C ASP A 92 9.16 0.79 6.05
N PHE A 93 10.30 1.46 6.21
CA PHE A 93 11.42 1.32 5.30
C PHE A 93 11.94 -0.13 5.30
N ARG A 94 11.98 -0.74 4.10
CA ARG A 94 12.38 -2.15 3.87
C ARG A 94 11.40 -3.20 4.41
N ALA A 95 10.15 -2.83 4.67
CA ALA A 95 9.09 -3.81 4.89
C ALA A 95 8.92 -4.73 3.66
N TYR A 96 8.67 -6.02 3.92
CA TYR A 96 8.25 -6.99 2.92
C TYR A 96 6.73 -7.12 2.99
N VAL A 97 6.04 -6.43 2.10
CA VAL A 97 4.59 -6.21 2.16
C VAL A 97 3.87 -7.13 1.16
N GLU A 98 2.84 -7.81 1.64
CA GLU A 98 1.87 -8.51 0.80
C GLU A 98 0.63 -7.64 0.61
N ILE A 99 0.16 -7.49 -0.62
CA ILE A 99 -1.05 -6.72 -0.94
C ILE A 99 -2.04 -7.67 -1.61
N ILE A 100 -3.21 -7.80 -1.00
CA ILE A 100 -4.33 -8.60 -1.47
C ILE A 100 -5.38 -7.64 -2.03
N PHE A 101 -5.69 -7.75 -3.32
CA PHE A 101 -6.76 -6.96 -3.93
C PHE A 101 -8.07 -7.76 -3.89
N GLN A 102 -9.09 -7.21 -3.22
CA GLN A 102 -10.41 -7.82 -3.14
C GLN A 102 -11.43 -7.04 -3.95
N ASN A 103 -12.06 -7.73 -4.89
CA ASN A 103 -13.06 -7.14 -5.76
C ASN A 103 -14.44 -7.78 -5.55
N TYR A 104 -15.33 -7.01 -4.92
CA TYR A 104 -16.72 -7.38 -4.70
C TYR A 104 -17.65 -6.89 -5.83
N GLU A 105 -17.11 -6.20 -6.83
CA GLU A 105 -17.87 -5.64 -7.95
C GLU A 105 -17.91 -6.60 -9.15
N ASN A 106 -18.91 -6.42 -10.02
CA ASN A 106 -19.09 -7.24 -11.23
C ASN A 106 -18.19 -6.82 -12.40
N THR A 107 -17.18 -5.97 -12.15
CA THR A 107 -16.32 -5.41 -13.20
C THR A 107 -14.85 -5.61 -12.85
N VAL A 108 -14.04 -5.88 -13.86
CA VAL A 108 -12.59 -6.03 -13.68
C VAL A 108 -11.97 -4.67 -13.33
N GLN A 109 -11.08 -4.66 -12.34
CA GLN A 109 -10.30 -3.50 -11.96
C GLN A 109 -8.82 -3.76 -12.19
N SER A 110 -8.13 -2.77 -12.73
CA SER A 110 -6.68 -2.81 -12.95
C SER A 110 -5.99 -1.93 -11.93
N TRP A 111 -4.92 -2.44 -11.32
CA TRP A 111 -4.16 -1.77 -10.28
C TRP A 111 -2.75 -1.43 -10.77
N HIS A 112 -2.26 -0.25 -10.40
CA HIS A 112 -0.91 0.20 -10.65
C HIS A 112 -0.27 0.68 -9.35
N ILE A 113 1.00 0.35 -9.16
CA ILE A 113 1.79 0.78 -8.00
C ILE A 113 2.95 1.61 -8.53
N ASP A 114 2.97 2.89 -8.17
CA ASP A 114 4.03 3.82 -8.56
C ASP A 114 5.32 3.56 -7.78
N GLY A 115 6.46 3.62 -8.47
CA GLY A 115 7.79 3.62 -7.84
C GLY A 115 8.32 2.25 -7.39
N TYR A 116 7.55 1.17 -7.58
CA TYR A 116 7.96 -0.20 -7.26
C TYR A 116 7.56 -1.18 -8.36
N SER A 117 8.30 -2.27 -8.48
CA SER A 117 7.84 -3.49 -9.16
C SER A 117 7.43 -4.51 -8.11
N PHE A 118 6.48 -5.37 -8.47
CA PHE A 118 5.94 -6.39 -7.57
C PHE A 118 5.78 -7.72 -8.30
N PHE A 119 5.63 -8.79 -7.54
CA PHE A 119 5.38 -10.13 -8.04
C PHE A 119 3.91 -10.48 -7.81
N VAL A 120 3.23 -10.98 -8.85
CA VAL A 120 1.88 -11.54 -8.71
C VAL A 120 2.02 -13.00 -8.30
N VAL A 121 1.33 -13.37 -7.23
CA VAL A 121 1.58 -14.63 -6.50
C VAL A 121 0.33 -15.49 -6.35
N GLY A 122 -0.85 -14.95 -6.66
CA GLY A 122 -2.16 -15.59 -6.58
C GLY A 122 -3.26 -14.69 -7.08
#